data_AF-A0A661SUS6-F1
#
_entry.id   AF-A0A661SUS6-F1
#
_cell.length_a   1.000
_cell.length_b   1.000
_cell.length_c   1.000
_cell.angle_alpha   90.00
_cell.angle_beta   90.00
_cell.angle_gamma   90.00
#
_symmetry.space_group_name_H-M   'P 1'
#
loop_
_entity.id
_entity.type
_entity.pdbx_description
1 polymer ?
#
loop_
_entity_poly.entity_id
_entity_poly.type
_entity_poly.pdbx_seq_one_letter_code
_entity_poly.pdbx_strand_id
1 'polypeptide(L)'
;MMSKKSYLIFGSLCLVISLLFSCAGTVMKADIKMRQESYDEATSLYREYLAEHPAAFRIRSRLGFALLKTGRLDDAIAEFENVLEAEPGDPYSVLYLGMAYLNKEEIDKAVSVWQGYRNKTQPRIEAEITRFLTLLQIADSQRKAREALSKEEELMTVQPDTNTVAVCYYDDLSPDKSLGAFQKGLAAMIITDLSKIRSLKIVERIQMQALLEEMKLGQTGIVDEVTAPRLGKLLRAENLIVGSLMPGSIQATTSVTSATKGSVNAAITVSVEQEKFYELSMNIVQGVTRAMNIELSPEENAAIGVPQTTNYKAFIYFGEALDALDAGDWKKAKDLFAKAVEEDPQFDMARDGRDACPEIWLPNISDLGDMAGTRISEKAESSVSNATIEQKETDELAKPGNADPGIPGEAEASPEIVIQQIDKDTKPIYIIDEAPVEAPQFPPPPEDKL
;
A
#
# COMPACT_ATOMS: atom_id res chain seq x y z
N MET A 1 -3.17 61.01 -39.29
CA MET A 1 -3.81 61.28 -37.98
C MET A 1 -4.74 60.12 -37.68
N MET A 2 -4.34 59.20 -36.79
CA MET A 2 -5.24 58.14 -36.32
C MET A 2 -6.38 58.79 -35.51
N SER A 3 -7.61 58.33 -35.75
CA SER A 3 -8.83 58.83 -35.10
C SER A 3 -8.78 58.60 -33.59
N LYS A 4 -9.29 59.56 -32.79
CA LYS A 4 -9.44 59.41 -31.32
C LYS A 4 -10.17 58.11 -30.92
N LYS A 5 -11.04 57.56 -31.78
CA LYS A 5 -11.70 56.26 -31.56
C LYS A 5 -10.73 55.07 -31.62
N SER A 6 -9.69 55.14 -32.47
CA SER A 6 -8.68 54.07 -32.57
C SER A 6 -7.81 53.98 -31.31
N TYR A 7 -7.50 55.11 -30.65
CA TYR A 7 -6.78 55.12 -29.38
C TYR A 7 -7.58 54.55 -28.21
N LEU A 8 -8.90 54.78 -28.18
CA LEU A 8 -9.79 54.20 -27.17
C LEU A 8 -9.94 52.68 -27.31
N ILE A 9 -10.00 52.17 -28.54
CA ILE A 9 -10.09 50.73 -28.82
C ILE A 9 -8.74 50.04 -28.52
N PHE A 10 -7.61 50.65 -28.92
CA PHE A 10 -6.28 50.11 -28.60
C PHE A 10 -5.97 50.17 -27.10
N GLY A 11 -6.37 51.25 -26.43
CA GLY A 11 -6.22 51.38 -24.97
C GLY A 11 -7.06 50.34 -24.22
N SER A 12 -8.29 50.10 -24.64
CA SER A 12 -9.15 49.04 -24.07
C SER A 12 -8.62 47.63 -24.35
N LEU A 13 -8.05 47.39 -25.53
CA LEU A 13 -7.46 46.10 -25.90
C LEU A 13 -6.17 45.83 -25.11
N CYS A 14 -5.30 46.81 -24.95
CA CYS A 14 -4.11 46.70 -24.10
C CYS A 14 -4.45 46.51 -22.62
N LEU A 15 -5.55 47.12 -22.13
CA LEU A 15 -6.00 46.96 -20.74
C LEU A 15 -6.56 45.54 -20.49
N VAL A 16 -7.32 45.00 -21.44
CA VAL A 16 -7.81 43.61 -21.41
C VAL A 16 -6.66 42.60 -21.53
N ILE A 17 -5.69 42.85 -22.42
CA ILE A 17 -4.49 42.01 -22.53
C ILE A 17 -3.65 42.08 -21.23
N SER A 18 -3.46 43.26 -20.63
CA SER A 18 -2.74 43.38 -19.35
C SER A 18 -3.46 42.72 -18.17
N LEU A 19 -4.79 42.67 -18.19
CA LEU A 19 -5.58 41.95 -17.19
C LEU A 19 -5.49 40.42 -17.39
N LEU A 20 -5.47 39.94 -18.64
CA LEU A 20 -5.29 38.52 -18.95
C LEU A 20 -3.87 38.00 -18.61
N PHE A 21 -2.83 38.82 -18.79
CA PHE A 21 -1.46 38.48 -18.37
C PHE A 21 -1.24 38.56 -16.84
N SER A 22 -2.13 39.21 -16.10
CA SER A 22 -2.00 39.36 -14.64
C SER A 22 -2.33 38.06 -13.90
N CYS A 23 -3.49 37.45 -14.20
CA CYS A 23 -4.00 36.29 -13.46
C CYS A 23 -3.18 35.01 -13.73
N ALA A 24 -2.83 34.73 -15.00
CA ALA A 24 -1.97 33.59 -15.36
C ALA A 24 -0.54 33.75 -14.81
N GLY A 25 -0.05 35.01 -14.73
CA GLY A 25 1.25 35.34 -14.17
C GLY A 25 1.37 35.05 -12.67
N THR A 26 0.31 35.25 -11.89
CA THR A 26 0.31 35.02 -10.44
C THR A 26 0.42 33.54 -10.09
N VAL A 27 -0.33 32.66 -10.77
CA VAL A 27 -0.23 31.20 -10.57
C VAL A 27 1.14 30.68 -10.98
N MET A 28 1.67 31.12 -12.12
CA MET A 28 3.00 30.69 -12.58
C MET A 28 4.11 31.11 -11.59
N LYS A 29 4.02 32.32 -11.03
CA LYS A 29 4.93 32.76 -9.95
C LYS A 29 4.79 31.88 -8.71
N ALA A 30 3.57 31.55 -8.31
CA ALA A 30 3.32 30.66 -7.17
C ALA A 30 3.94 29.28 -7.39
N ASP A 31 3.79 28.69 -8.57
CA ASP A 31 4.38 27.40 -8.93
C ASP A 31 5.91 27.43 -8.96
N ILE A 32 6.52 28.54 -9.40
CA ILE A 32 7.96 28.74 -9.30
C ILE A 32 8.39 28.74 -7.83
N LYS A 33 7.65 29.43 -6.97
CA LYS A 33 7.91 29.46 -5.52
C LYS A 33 7.75 28.08 -4.88
N MET A 34 6.78 27.29 -5.31
CA MET A 34 6.62 25.89 -4.90
C MET A 34 7.86 25.03 -5.23
N ARG A 35 8.39 25.17 -6.45
CA ARG A 35 9.61 24.45 -6.87
C ARG A 35 10.87 24.91 -6.14
N GLN A 36 10.88 26.15 -5.65
CA GLN A 36 11.94 26.70 -4.82
C GLN A 36 11.73 26.40 -3.32
N GLU A 37 10.75 25.56 -2.97
CA GLU A 37 10.36 25.25 -1.59
C GLU A 37 10.00 26.50 -0.74
N SER A 38 9.72 27.62 -1.42
CA SER A 38 9.32 28.89 -0.82
C SER A 38 7.81 28.90 -0.59
N TYR A 39 7.34 27.99 0.27
CA TYR A 39 5.93 27.66 0.43
C TYR A 39 5.07 28.81 0.98
N ASP A 40 5.60 29.67 1.84
CA ASP A 40 4.88 30.84 2.36
C ASP A 40 4.58 31.89 1.27
N GLU A 41 5.55 32.12 0.38
CA GLU A 41 5.37 33.02 -0.76
C GLU A 41 4.37 32.43 -1.77
N ALA A 42 4.47 31.12 -2.04
CA ALA A 42 3.51 30.42 -2.90
C ALA A 42 2.08 30.49 -2.34
N THR A 43 1.92 30.27 -1.03
CA THR A 43 0.64 30.38 -0.32
C THR A 43 0.01 31.76 -0.52
N SER A 44 0.81 32.82 -0.40
CA SER A 44 0.34 34.20 -0.58
C SER A 44 -0.17 34.45 -2.00
N LEU A 45 0.60 34.01 -3.01
CA LEU A 45 0.24 34.16 -4.42
C LEU A 45 -0.99 33.32 -4.81
N TYR A 46 -1.13 32.09 -4.29
CA TYR A 46 -2.32 31.28 -4.53
C TYR A 46 -3.58 31.89 -3.89
N ARG A 47 -3.48 32.47 -2.69
CA ARG A 47 -4.60 33.16 -2.05
C ARG A 47 -5.04 34.40 -2.81
N GLU A 48 -4.08 35.17 -3.32
CA GLU A 48 -4.36 36.32 -4.19
C GLU A 48 -5.18 35.89 -5.42
N TYR A 49 -4.75 34.81 -6.09
CA TYR A 49 -5.48 34.28 -7.23
C TYR A 49 -6.88 33.75 -6.87
N LEU A 50 -7.00 32.99 -5.78
CA LEU A 50 -8.28 32.42 -5.33
C LEU A 50 -9.29 33.47 -4.85
N ALA A 51 -8.85 34.67 -4.48
CA ALA A 51 -9.75 35.77 -4.14
C ALA A 51 -10.59 36.24 -5.36
N GLU A 52 -10.02 36.15 -6.57
CA GLU A 52 -10.71 36.46 -7.82
C GLU A 52 -11.37 35.22 -8.45
N HIS A 53 -10.81 34.03 -8.17
CA HIS A 53 -11.23 32.75 -8.75
C HIS A 53 -11.56 31.69 -7.70
N PRO A 54 -12.64 31.86 -6.90
CA PRO A 54 -12.93 30.99 -5.76
C PRO A 54 -13.22 29.53 -6.12
N ALA A 55 -13.59 29.24 -7.38
CA ALA A 55 -13.87 27.89 -7.89
C ALA A 55 -12.67 27.20 -8.55
N ALA A 56 -11.46 27.78 -8.48
CA ALA A 56 -10.26 27.17 -9.04
C ALA A 56 -9.71 26.05 -8.13
N PHE A 57 -10.42 24.92 -8.04
CA PHE A 57 -10.11 23.80 -7.13
C PHE A 57 -8.69 23.23 -7.32
N ARG A 58 -8.18 23.16 -8.56
CA ARG A 58 -6.79 22.77 -8.83
C ARG A 58 -5.76 23.66 -8.12
N ILE A 59 -6.02 24.96 -8.05
CA ILE A 59 -5.17 25.92 -7.34
C ILE A 59 -5.37 25.81 -5.83
N ARG A 60 -6.59 25.53 -5.40
CA ARG A 60 -6.91 25.24 -4.00
C ARG A 60 -6.14 24.03 -3.46
N SER A 61 -6.06 22.92 -4.20
CA SER A 61 -5.23 21.76 -3.82
C SER A 61 -3.74 22.11 -3.72
N ARG A 62 -3.24 23.00 -4.60
CA ARG A 62 -1.84 23.47 -4.56
C ARG A 62 -1.57 24.35 -3.33
N LEU A 63 -2.53 25.21 -2.97
CA LEU A 63 -2.52 25.98 -1.73
C LEU A 63 -2.51 25.03 -0.51
N GLY A 64 -3.41 24.05 -0.47
CA GLY A 64 -3.46 23.03 0.59
C GLY A 64 -2.12 22.31 0.76
N PHE A 65 -1.47 21.94 -0.34
CA PHE A 65 -0.14 21.31 -0.29
C PHE A 65 0.96 22.26 0.22
N ALA A 66 0.94 23.54 -0.17
CA ALA A 66 1.87 24.53 0.39
C ALA A 66 1.66 24.75 1.90
N LEU A 67 0.41 24.73 2.35
CA LEU A 67 0.04 24.83 3.77
C LEU A 67 0.47 23.60 4.55
N LEU A 68 0.34 22.40 3.97
CA LEU A 68 0.86 21.16 4.54
C LEU A 68 2.37 21.25 4.78
N LYS A 69 3.12 21.72 3.78
CA LYS A 69 4.58 21.87 3.86
C LYS A 69 5.05 22.94 4.85
N THR A 70 4.21 23.92 5.16
CA THR A 70 4.49 24.93 6.19
C THR A 70 3.99 24.53 7.59
N GLY A 71 3.43 23.32 7.74
CA GLY A 71 2.87 22.85 9.02
C GLY A 71 1.57 23.54 9.42
N ARG A 72 0.92 24.28 8.51
CA ARG A 72 -0.37 24.93 8.74
C ARG A 72 -1.51 23.94 8.48
N LEU A 73 -1.54 22.89 9.32
CA LEU A 73 -2.32 21.68 9.07
C LEU A 73 -3.83 21.93 9.01
N ASP A 74 -4.38 22.73 9.93
CA ASP A 74 -5.82 23.03 9.93
C ASP A 74 -6.26 23.78 8.66
N ASP A 75 -5.44 24.72 8.19
CA ASP A 75 -5.71 25.43 6.94
C ASP A 75 -5.59 24.47 5.74
N ALA A 76 -4.58 23.60 5.73
CA ALA A 76 -4.40 22.61 4.66
C ALA A 76 -5.60 21.65 4.57
N ILE A 77 -6.04 21.12 5.72
CA ILE A 77 -7.22 20.25 5.82
C ILE A 77 -8.45 20.94 5.24
N ALA A 78 -8.72 22.19 5.65
CA ALA A 78 -9.87 22.94 5.16
C ALA A 78 -9.85 23.14 3.63
N GLU A 79 -8.67 23.42 3.06
CA GLU A 79 -8.55 23.58 1.60
C GLU A 79 -8.77 22.26 0.85
N PHE A 80 -8.26 21.13 1.35
CA PHE A 80 -8.50 19.83 0.73
C PHE A 80 -9.95 19.35 0.89
N GLU A 81 -10.56 19.56 2.05
CA GLU A 81 -11.99 19.25 2.27
C GLU A 81 -12.87 20.04 1.30
N ASN A 82 -12.57 21.32 1.07
CA ASN A 82 -13.31 22.12 0.10
C ASN A 82 -13.16 21.60 -1.35
N VAL A 83 -11.98 21.10 -1.72
CA VAL A 83 -11.81 20.44 -3.03
C VAL A 83 -12.64 19.16 -3.09
N LEU A 84 -12.62 18.33 -2.05
CA LEU A 84 -13.35 17.07 -2.02
C LEU A 84 -14.88 17.24 -1.90
N GLU A 85 -15.37 18.38 -1.39
CA GLU A 85 -16.79 18.75 -1.48
C GLU A 85 -17.26 18.91 -2.93
N ALA A 86 -16.41 19.48 -3.80
CA ALA A 86 -16.70 19.69 -5.21
C ALA A 86 -16.33 18.47 -6.08
N GLU A 87 -15.19 17.85 -5.77
CA GLU A 87 -14.59 16.74 -6.51
C GLU A 87 -14.21 15.60 -5.54
N PRO A 88 -15.18 14.79 -5.06
CA PRO A 88 -14.95 13.76 -4.03
C PRO A 88 -13.89 12.70 -4.36
N GLY A 89 -13.50 12.60 -5.63
CA GLY A 89 -12.51 11.63 -6.13
C GLY A 89 -11.18 12.26 -6.56
N ASP A 90 -10.91 13.54 -6.24
CA ASP A 90 -9.63 14.17 -6.60
C ASP A 90 -8.46 13.43 -5.90
N PRO A 91 -7.57 12.77 -6.67
CA PRO A 91 -6.56 11.87 -6.11
C PRO A 91 -5.59 12.57 -5.16
N TYR A 92 -5.16 13.78 -5.55
CA TYR A 92 -4.15 14.51 -4.82
C TYR A 92 -4.72 15.06 -3.51
N SER A 93 -5.95 15.56 -3.53
CA SER A 93 -6.61 16.06 -2.31
C SER A 93 -6.91 14.92 -1.33
N VAL A 94 -7.31 13.73 -1.82
CA VAL A 94 -7.44 12.54 -0.94
C VAL A 94 -6.10 12.14 -0.33
N LEU A 95 -5.04 12.06 -1.15
CA LEU A 95 -3.70 11.71 -0.67
C LEU A 95 -3.22 12.71 0.39
N TYR A 96 -3.22 14.01 0.07
CA TYR A 96 -2.66 15.03 0.95
C TYR A 96 -3.54 15.33 2.17
N LEU A 97 -4.86 15.13 2.10
CA LEU A 97 -5.73 15.23 3.28
C LEU A 97 -5.36 14.16 4.32
N GLY A 98 -5.16 12.90 3.89
CA GLY A 98 -4.70 11.86 4.81
C GLY A 98 -3.32 12.16 5.39
N MET A 99 -2.39 12.71 4.59
CA MET A 99 -1.08 13.14 5.10
C MET A 99 -1.18 14.31 6.09
N ALA A 100 -2.08 15.27 5.86
CA ALA A 100 -2.35 16.36 6.79
C ALA A 100 -2.87 15.84 8.13
N TYR A 101 -3.78 14.85 8.10
CA TYR A 101 -4.24 14.17 9.30
C TYR A 101 -3.12 13.39 10.01
N LEU A 102 -2.23 12.71 9.28
CA LEU A 102 -1.05 12.07 9.88
C LEU A 102 -0.11 13.07 10.55
N ASN A 103 0.15 14.22 9.91
CA ASN A 103 0.98 15.28 10.48
C ASN A 103 0.37 15.89 11.75
N LYS A 104 -0.96 15.81 11.88
CA LYS A 104 -1.72 16.26 13.05
C LYS A 104 -1.89 15.16 14.11
N GLU A 105 -1.30 13.99 13.89
CA GLU A 105 -1.44 12.79 14.72
C GLU A 105 -2.89 12.24 14.81
N GLU A 106 -3.76 12.65 13.89
CA GLU A 106 -5.15 12.19 13.79
C GLU A 106 -5.23 10.95 12.88
N ILE A 107 -4.54 9.86 13.26
CA ILE A 107 -4.34 8.65 12.44
C ILE A 107 -5.67 8.02 11.99
N ASP A 108 -6.68 7.95 12.86
CA ASP A 108 -7.98 7.36 12.54
C ASP A 108 -8.68 8.10 11.39
N LYS A 109 -8.52 9.43 11.31
CA LYS A 109 -9.06 10.22 10.21
C LYS A 109 -8.28 10.01 8.92
N ALA A 110 -6.96 9.90 9.00
CA ALA A 110 -6.13 9.58 7.84
C ALA A 110 -6.55 8.23 7.23
N VAL A 111 -6.70 7.20 8.07
CA VAL A 111 -7.20 5.89 7.64
C VAL A 111 -8.60 6.03 7.04
N SER A 112 -9.52 6.75 7.69
CA SER A 112 -10.88 6.93 7.17
C SER A 112 -10.95 7.62 5.81
N VAL A 113 -10.06 8.57 5.52
CA VAL A 113 -10.00 9.27 4.23
C VAL A 113 -9.48 8.35 3.11
N TRP A 114 -8.52 7.49 3.44
CA TRP A 114 -7.86 6.60 2.49
C TRP A 114 -8.55 5.25 2.32
N GLN A 115 -9.27 4.79 3.33
CA GLN A 115 -9.87 3.47 3.35
C GLN A 115 -10.91 3.35 2.24
N GLY A 116 -10.73 2.34 1.39
CA GLY A 116 -11.63 2.10 0.25
C GLY A 116 -11.48 3.09 -0.90
N TYR A 117 -10.52 4.02 -0.86
CA TYR A 117 -10.19 4.86 -2.01
C TYR A 117 -9.76 3.98 -3.19
N ARG A 118 -10.39 4.17 -4.35
CA ARG A 118 -10.10 3.45 -5.58
C ARG A 118 -10.16 4.43 -6.75
N ASN A 119 -9.10 4.50 -7.55
CA ASN A 119 -9.04 5.38 -8.70
C ASN A 119 -8.19 4.79 -9.83
N LYS A 120 -8.89 4.13 -10.77
CA LYS A 120 -8.28 3.47 -11.93
C LYS A 120 -7.56 4.43 -12.89
N THR A 121 -7.87 5.73 -12.87
CA THR A 121 -7.20 6.70 -13.75
C THR A 121 -5.90 7.22 -13.15
N GLN A 122 -5.70 7.05 -11.84
CA GLN A 122 -4.50 7.47 -11.11
C GLN A 122 -3.96 6.31 -10.25
N PRO A 123 -3.53 5.19 -10.86
CA PRO A 123 -3.12 3.98 -10.15
C PRO A 123 -1.87 4.19 -9.28
N ARG A 124 -1.01 5.17 -9.60
CA ARG A 124 0.15 5.50 -8.77
C ARG A 124 -0.26 6.10 -7.42
N ILE A 125 -1.29 6.95 -7.39
CA ILE A 125 -1.81 7.55 -6.16
C ILE A 125 -2.55 6.52 -5.32
N GLU A 126 -3.34 5.65 -5.95
CA GLU A 126 -3.99 4.53 -5.26
C GLU A 126 -2.97 3.58 -4.62
N ALA A 127 -1.91 3.23 -5.36
CA ALA A 127 -0.82 2.41 -4.82
C ALA A 127 -0.14 3.09 -3.63
N GLU A 128 0.09 4.40 -3.71
CA GLU A 128 0.72 5.14 -2.61
C GLU A 128 -0.16 5.18 -1.35
N ILE A 129 -1.44 5.47 -1.51
CA ILE A 129 -2.42 5.40 -0.41
C ILE A 129 -2.43 4.00 0.21
N THR A 130 -2.38 2.96 -0.61
CA THR A 130 -2.36 1.56 -0.16
C THR A 130 -1.11 1.25 0.68
N ARG A 131 0.06 1.78 0.29
CA ARG A 131 1.31 1.66 1.06
C ARG A 131 1.21 2.36 2.41
N PHE A 132 0.66 3.58 2.44
CA PHE A 132 0.42 4.29 3.69
C PHE A 132 -0.47 3.50 4.64
N LEU A 133 -1.61 3.00 4.14
CA LEU A 133 -2.52 2.17 4.93
C LEU A 133 -1.80 0.92 5.48
N THR A 134 -0.97 0.27 4.66
CA THR A 134 -0.19 -0.91 5.07
C THR A 134 0.77 -0.57 6.21
N LEU A 135 1.48 0.55 6.14
CA LEU A 135 2.39 0.99 7.21
C LEU A 135 1.66 1.31 8.51
N LEU A 136 0.53 2.01 8.42
CA LEU A 136 -0.30 2.32 9.58
C LEU A 136 -0.84 1.05 10.23
N GLN A 137 -1.26 0.07 9.43
CA GLN A 137 -1.73 -1.22 9.91
C GLN A 137 -0.62 -2.03 10.61
N ILE A 138 0.61 -2.02 10.07
CA ILE A 138 1.76 -2.66 10.71
C ILE A 138 2.08 -1.96 12.05
N ALA A 139 2.18 -0.62 12.04
CA ALA A 139 2.47 0.16 13.24
C ALA A 139 1.42 -0.06 14.35
N ASP A 140 0.14 -0.03 14.00
CA ASP A 140 -0.96 -0.31 14.92
C ASP A 140 -0.90 -1.74 15.48
N SER A 141 -0.57 -2.73 14.63
CA SER A 141 -0.41 -4.13 15.05
C SER A 141 0.74 -4.29 16.06
N GLN A 142 1.87 -3.64 15.84
CA GLN A 142 3.02 -3.63 16.76
C GLN A 142 2.68 -2.99 18.11
N ARG A 143 1.97 -1.85 18.08
CA ARG A 143 1.49 -1.19 19.30
C ARG A 143 0.52 -2.09 20.07
N LYS A 144 -0.46 -2.68 19.39
CA LYS A 144 -1.44 -3.61 20.00
C LYS A 144 -0.78 -4.84 20.61
N ALA A 145 0.23 -5.41 19.94
CA ALA A 145 1.01 -6.53 20.48
C ALA A 145 1.72 -6.16 21.79
N ARG A 146 2.41 -5.02 21.84
CA ARG A 146 3.05 -4.50 23.06
C ARG A 146 2.05 -4.25 24.18
N GLU A 147 0.94 -3.59 23.87
CA GLU A 147 -0.12 -3.32 24.83
C GLU A 147 -0.71 -4.63 25.40
N ALA A 148 -0.99 -5.61 24.54
CA ALA A 148 -1.51 -6.91 24.95
C ALA A 148 -0.57 -7.62 25.92
N LEU A 149 0.74 -7.63 25.64
CA LEU A 149 1.75 -8.22 26.52
C LEU A 149 1.91 -7.45 27.82
N SER A 150 1.83 -6.12 27.80
CA SER A 150 1.86 -5.31 29.03
C SER A 150 0.66 -5.56 29.96
N LYS A 151 -0.47 -5.97 29.38
CA LYS A 151 -1.73 -6.30 30.07
C LYS A 151 -1.98 -7.80 30.16
N GLU A 152 -0.94 -8.61 30.01
CA GLU A 152 -1.10 -10.06 29.93
C GLU A 152 -1.85 -10.64 31.13
N GLU A 153 -1.47 -10.27 32.36
CA GLU A 153 -2.11 -10.78 33.58
C GLU A 153 -3.62 -10.51 33.60
N GLU A 154 -4.04 -9.32 33.14
CA GLU A 154 -5.45 -8.95 33.02
C GLU A 154 -6.14 -9.81 31.96
N LEU A 155 -5.58 -9.86 30.75
CA LEU A 155 -6.14 -10.60 29.62
C LEU A 155 -6.24 -12.11 29.88
N MET A 156 -5.35 -12.66 30.72
CA MET A 156 -5.43 -14.07 31.13
C MET A 156 -6.69 -14.39 31.94
N THR A 157 -7.31 -13.39 32.57
CA THR A 157 -8.55 -13.53 33.36
C THR A 157 -9.82 -13.19 32.58
N VAL A 158 -9.68 -12.47 31.47
CA VAL A 158 -10.81 -12.02 30.64
C VAL A 158 -11.15 -13.08 29.59
N GLN A 159 -12.44 -13.21 29.27
CA GLN A 159 -12.89 -14.06 28.18
C GLN A 159 -12.54 -13.38 26.84
N PRO A 160 -11.90 -14.08 25.89
CA PRO A 160 -11.70 -13.63 24.52
C PRO A 160 -13.02 -13.29 23.81
N ASP A 161 -12.92 -12.57 22.70
CA ASP A 161 -14.08 -12.17 21.93
C ASP A 161 -14.68 -13.39 21.21
N THR A 162 -15.97 -13.61 21.42
CA THR A 162 -16.68 -14.78 20.85
C THR A 162 -16.66 -14.80 19.33
N ASN A 163 -16.60 -15.99 18.74
CA ASN A 163 -16.50 -16.23 17.29
C ASN A 163 -15.28 -15.56 16.63
N THR A 164 -14.28 -15.18 17.43
CA THR A 164 -13.03 -14.63 16.91
C THR A 164 -12.02 -15.74 16.70
N VAL A 165 -11.45 -15.81 15.50
CA VAL A 165 -10.55 -16.88 15.06
C VAL A 165 -9.20 -16.28 14.67
N ALA A 166 -8.13 -16.85 15.22
CA ALA A 166 -6.76 -16.56 14.82
C ALA A 166 -6.17 -17.78 14.10
N VAL A 167 -5.49 -17.56 12.98
CA VAL A 167 -4.78 -18.61 12.25
C VAL A 167 -3.29 -18.47 12.52
N CYS A 168 -2.70 -19.50 13.12
CA CYS A 168 -1.26 -19.56 13.34
C CYS A 168 -0.55 -20.04 12.07
N TYR A 169 0.75 -19.78 11.97
CA TYR A 169 1.55 -20.31 10.88
C TYR A 169 1.79 -21.80 11.07
N TYR A 170 1.81 -22.53 9.96
CA TYR A 170 1.98 -23.98 9.99
C TYR A 170 3.44 -24.34 10.24
N ASP A 171 3.71 -25.31 11.11
CA ASP A 171 5.08 -25.83 11.34
C ASP A 171 5.50 -26.76 10.20
N ASP A 172 6.56 -26.43 9.47
CA ASP A 172 7.15 -27.33 8.49
C ASP A 172 7.99 -28.42 9.17
N LEU A 173 7.43 -29.64 9.31
CA LEU A 173 8.13 -30.80 9.87
C LEU A 173 8.92 -31.60 8.83
N SER A 174 9.05 -31.10 7.59
CA SER A 174 9.91 -31.73 6.60
C SER A 174 11.39 -31.64 7.00
N PRO A 175 12.17 -32.74 6.83
CA PRO A 175 13.59 -32.72 7.17
C PRO A 175 14.41 -31.68 6.40
N ASP A 176 13.97 -31.34 5.18
CA ASP A 176 14.65 -30.43 4.26
C ASP A 176 14.07 -29.01 4.24
N LYS A 177 13.03 -28.76 5.05
CA LYS A 177 12.29 -27.49 5.08
C LYS A 177 11.72 -27.06 3.72
N SER A 178 11.35 -28.06 2.90
CA SER A 178 10.84 -27.86 1.54
C SER A 178 9.46 -27.20 1.50
N LEU A 179 8.74 -27.14 2.62
CA LEU A 179 7.40 -26.56 2.72
C LEU A 179 7.41 -25.18 3.41
N GLY A 180 8.56 -24.51 3.52
CA GLY A 180 8.68 -23.18 4.13
C GLY A 180 7.66 -22.16 3.60
N ALA A 181 7.49 -22.09 2.26
CA ALA A 181 6.51 -21.19 1.64
C ALA A 181 5.05 -21.50 2.05
N PHE A 182 4.74 -22.73 2.45
CA PHE A 182 3.40 -23.11 2.92
C PHE A 182 3.09 -22.57 4.32
N GLN A 183 4.09 -22.32 5.17
CA GLN A 183 3.87 -21.94 6.57
C GLN A 183 2.96 -20.71 6.69
N LYS A 184 3.33 -19.63 6.01
CA LYS A 184 2.57 -18.38 5.96
C LYS A 184 1.61 -18.32 4.77
N GLY A 185 1.97 -18.91 3.64
CA GLY A 185 1.14 -18.94 2.45
C GLY A 185 -0.21 -19.64 2.68
N LEU A 186 -0.18 -20.81 3.32
CA LEU A 186 -1.41 -21.57 3.64
C LEU A 186 -2.25 -20.83 4.68
N ALA A 187 -1.61 -20.29 5.73
CA ALA A 187 -2.30 -19.51 6.75
C ALA A 187 -3.01 -18.29 6.13
N ALA A 188 -2.36 -17.57 5.22
CA ALA A 188 -2.96 -16.44 4.51
C ALA A 188 -4.18 -16.86 3.66
N MET A 189 -4.11 -17.99 2.95
CA MET A 189 -5.26 -18.51 2.20
C MET A 189 -6.43 -18.88 3.12
N ILE A 190 -6.15 -19.56 4.24
CA ILE A 190 -7.17 -19.93 5.23
C ILE A 190 -7.82 -18.68 5.83
N ILE A 191 -7.03 -17.65 6.18
CA ILE A 191 -7.54 -16.35 6.67
C ILE A 191 -8.50 -15.75 5.65
N THR A 192 -8.10 -15.67 4.38
CA THR A 192 -8.93 -15.11 3.29
C THR A 192 -10.22 -15.90 3.06
N ASP A 193 -10.20 -17.22 3.20
CA ASP A 193 -11.39 -18.04 3.03
C ASP A 193 -12.33 -17.97 4.24
N LEU A 194 -11.78 -17.96 5.46
CA LEU A 194 -12.56 -17.78 6.68
C LEU A 194 -13.19 -16.39 6.75
N SER A 195 -12.55 -15.34 6.20
CA SER A 195 -13.12 -13.98 6.21
C SER A 195 -14.37 -13.84 5.33
N LYS A 196 -14.66 -14.84 4.46
CA LYS A 196 -15.89 -14.91 3.68
C LYS A 196 -17.10 -15.35 4.52
N ILE A 197 -16.86 -15.90 5.72
CA ILE A 197 -17.90 -16.40 6.64
C ILE A 197 -18.35 -15.26 7.55
N ARG A 198 -19.61 -14.85 7.43
CA ARG A 198 -20.11 -13.63 8.09
C ARG A 198 -20.23 -13.76 9.61
N SER A 199 -20.37 -14.97 10.11
CA SER A 199 -20.51 -15.25 11.54
C SER A 199 -19.20 -15.18 12.30
N LEU A 200 -18.06 -15.15 11.59
CA LEU A 200 -16.72 -15.15 12.16
C LEU A 200 -16.10 -13.76 12.15
N LYS A 201 -15.30 -13.49 13.19
CA LYS A 201 -14.33 -12.38 13.21
C LYS A 201 -12.95 -12.97 13.04
N ILE A 202 -12.20 -12.55 12.03
CA ILE A 202 -10.86 -13.10 11.78
C ILE A 202 -9.83 -12.12 12.29
N VAL A 203 -8.86 -12.62 13.06
CA VAL A 203 -7.67 -11.84 13.44
C VAL A 203 -6.82 -11.65 12.19
N GLU A 204 -6.51 -10.39 11.89
CA GLU A 204 -5.66 -10.03 10.75
C GLU A 204 -4.28 -10.66 10.89
N ARG A 205 -3.73 -11.16 9.77
CA ARG A 205 -2.42 -11.85 9.75
C ARG A 205 -1.31 -11.01 10.40
N ILE A 206 -1.27 -9.71 10.11
CA ILE A 206 -0.26 -8.78 10.62
C ILE A 206 -0.32 -8.61 12.15
N GLN A 207 -1.48 -8.82 12.78
CA GLN A 207 -1.61 -8.78 14.25
C GLN A 207 -1.01 -10.04 14.88
N MET A 208 -1.22 -11.21 14.26
CA MET A 208 -0.53 -12.44 14.66
C MET A 208 0.99 -12.26 14.51
N GLN A 209 1.45 -11.77 13.36
CA GLN A 209 2.87 -11.51 13.11
C GLN A 209 3.49 -10.60 14.18
N ALA A 210 2.88 -9.44 14.43
CA ALA A 210 3.38 -8.48 15.41
C ALA A 210 3.45 -9.08 16.82
N LEU A 211 2.45 -9.88 17.23
CA LEU A 211 2.48 -10.53 18.53
C LEU A 211 3.61 -11.56 18.65
N LEU A 212 3.81 -12.38 17.62
CA LEU A 212 4.88 -13.38 17.61
C LEU A 212 6.27 -12.73 17.70
N GLU A 213 6.48 -11.61 17.01
CA GLU A 213 7.71 -10.82 17.06
C GLU A 213 7.96 -10.22 18.44
N GLU A 214 6.95 -9.58 19.04
CA GLU A 214 7.09 -8.96 20.36
C GLU A 214 7.30 -10.01 21.47
N MET A 215 6.64 -11.17 21.35
CA MET A 215 6.88 -12.32 22.23
C MET A 215 8.27 -12.94 22.06
N LYS A 216 9.00 -12.58 21.00
CA LYS A 216 10.30 -13.15 20.61
C LYS A 216 10.25 -14.69 20.54
N LEU A 217 9.16 -15.23 19.98
CA LEU A 217 8.95 -16.67 19.88
C LEU A 217 9.95 -17.31 18.91
N GLY A 218 11.14 -17.68 19.43
CA GLY A 218 12.20 -18.37 18.69
C GLY A 218 12.58 -17.67 17.37
N GLN A 219 13.33 -18.37 16.53
CA GLN A 219 13.57 -17.91 15.15
C GLN A 219 12.41 -18.29 14.20
N THR A 220 11.49 -19.15 14.65
CA THR A 220 10.51 -19.78 13.77
C THR A 220 9.09 -19.22 13.92
N GLY A 221 8.76 -18.52 15.01
CA GLY A 221 7.40 -17.99 15.25
C GLY A 221 6.33 -19.08 15.35
N ILE A 222 6.72 -20.32 15.62
CA ILE A 222 5.83 -21.48 15.60
C ILE A 222 5.11 -21.61 16.94
N VAL A 223 3.81 -21.81 16.84
CA VAL A 223 2.89 -21.92 17.98
C VAL A 223 2.55 -23.40 18.16
N ASP A 224 2.74 -23.92 19.36
CA ASP A 224 2.31 -25.26 19.74
C ASP A 224 0.97 -25.21 20.50
N GLU A 225 0.38 -26.37 20.74
CA GLU A 225 -0.91 -26.48 21.46
C GLU A 225 -0.84 -25.95 22.91
N VAL A 226 0.35 -25.90 23.50
CA VAL A 226 0.57 -25.43 24.88
C VAL A 226 0.58 -23.90 24.93
N THR A 227 1.17 -23.26 23.92
CA THR A 227 1.29 -21.81 23.81
C THR A 227 0.07 -21.16 23.14
N ALA A 228 -0.71 -21.91 22.35
CA ALA A 228 -1.89 -21.41 21.65
C ALA A 228 -2.93 -20.71 22.56
N PRO A 229 -3.34 -21.25 23.73
CA PRO A 229 -4.32 -20.57 24.57
C PRO A 229 -3.85 -19.20 25.07
N ARG A 230 -2.54 -19.06 25.34
CA ARG A 230 -1.92 -17.78 25.73
C ARG A 230 -2.04 -16.77 24.59
N LEU A 231 -1.68 -17.17 23.37
CA LEU A 231 -1.82 -16.32 22.19
C LEU A 231 -3.26 -15.90 21.93
N GLY A 232 -4.22 -16.82 22.06
CA GLY A 232 -5.63 -16.48 21.84
C GLY A 232 -6.12 -15.42 22.81
N LYS A 233 -5.73 -15.48 24.07
CA LYS A 233 -6.08 -14.42 25.03
C LYS A 233 -5.42 -13.08 24.72
N LEU A 234 -4.15 -13.09 24.33
CA LEU A 234 -3.43 -11.88 23.92
C LEU A 234 -4.04 -11.24 22.66
N LEU A 235 -4.48 -12.06 21.69
CA LEU A 235 -5.16 -11.62 20.46
C LEU A 235 -6.68 -11.41 20.64
N ARG A 236 -7.22 -11.69 21.83
CA ARG A 236 -8.66 -11.79 22.09
C ARG A 236 -9.41 -12.75 21.14
N ALA A 237 -8.72 -13.73 20.56
CA ALA A 237 -9.30 -14.79 19.75
C ALA A 237 -9.80 -15.94 20.62
N GLU A 238 -11.08 -16.30 20.49
CA GLU A 238 -11.66 -17.45 21.17
C GLU A 238 -11.09 -18.77 20.66
N ASN A 239 -10.87 -18.87 19.35
CA ASN A 239 -10.40 -20.09 18.69
C ASN A 239 -9.09 -19.82 17.95
N LEU A 240 -8.11 -20.70 18.10
CA LEU A 240 -6.89 -20.71 17.31
C LEU A 240 -6.88 -21.92 16.40
N ILE A 241 -6.46 -21.69 15.16
CA ILE A 241 -6.14 -22.72 14.19
C ILE A 241 -4.64 -22.88 14.22
N VAL A 242 -4.18 -24.04 14.66
CA VAL A 242 -2.77 -24.42 14.73
C VAL A 242 -2.56 -25.58 13.78
N GLY A 243 -1.39 -25.68 13.15
CA GLY A 243 -1.13 -26.84 12.31
C GLY A 243 0.32 -27.09 12.00
N SER A 244 0.56 -28.28 11.48
CA SER A 244 1.88 -28.75 11.03
C SER A 244 1.77 -29.35 9.64
N LEU A 245 2.86 -29.27 8.90
CA LEU A 245 3.04 -29.77 7.55
C LEU A 245 4.04 -30.93 7.57
N MET A 246 3.74 -32.00 6.86
CA MET A 246 4.64 -33.14 6.69
C MET A 246 4.92 -33.39 5.20
N PRO A 247 6.14 -33.86 4.85
CA PRO A 247 6.52 -34.15 3.47
C PRO A 247 5.87 -35.45 2.96
N GLY A 248 5.77 -35.58 1.64
CA GLY A 248 5.03 -36.64 0.94
C GLY A 248 4.01 -36.04 -0.01
N SER A 249 2.80 -36.60 -0.10
CA SER A 249 1.62 -35.79 -0.44
C SER A 249 1.51 -34.70 0.64
N ILE A 250 1.49 -33.43 0.27
CA ILE A 250 1.46 -32.27 1.19
C ILE A 250 0.36 -32.52 2.22
N GLN A 251 0.80 -32.84 3.44
CA GLN A 251 -0.10 -33.23 4.52
C GLN A 251 -0.12 -32.11 5.56
N ALA A 252 -1.30 -31.56 5.80
CA ALA A 252 -1.54 -30.60 6.86
C ALA A 252 -2.37 -31.26 7.96
N THR A 253 -1.84 -31.26 9.17
CA THR A 253 -2.60 -31.57 10.38
C THR A 253 -2.97 -30.26 11.03
N THR A 254 -4.27 -30.01 11.20
CA THR A 254 -4.82 -28.77 11.75
C THR A 254 -5.64 -29.07 12.99
N SER A 255 -5.40 -28.37 14.09
CA SER A 255 -6.20 -28.45 15.30
C SER A 255 -6.87 -27.11 15.59
N VAL A 256 -8.11 -27.16 16.06
CA VAL A 256 -8.83 -25.99 16.59
C VAL A 256 -8.74 -26.02 18.11
N THR A 257 -8.03 -25.06 18.67
CA THR A 257 -7.80 -24.93 20.12
C THR A 257 -8.56 -23.71 20.65
N SER A 258 -9.30 -23.90 21.74
CA SER A 258 -9.96 -22.78 22.41
C SER A 258 -9.03 -22.09 23.40
N ALA A 259 -9.05 -20.76 23.41
CA ALA A 259 -8.31 -19.95 24.38
C ALA A 259 -8.92 -19.99 25.80
N THR A 260 -10.12 -20.56 25.95
CA THR A 260 -10.89 -20.57 27.21
C THR A 260 -11.08 -21.98 27.75
N LYS A 261 -11.32 -22.94 26.85
CA LYS A 261 -11.51 -24.35 27.17
C LYS A 261 -10.26 -25.09 26.74
N GLY A 262 -9.58 -25.78 27.65
CA GLY A 262 -8.39 -26.60 27.36
C GLY A 262 -8.67 -27.84 26.51
N SER A 263 -9.68 -27.82 25.64
CA SER A 263 -10.01 -28.92 24.73
C SER A 263 -9.70 -28.54 23.29
N VAL A 264 -8.93 -29.42 22.63
CA VAL A 264 -8.85 -29.50 21.17
C VAL A 264 -10.21 -29.98 20.67
N ASN A 265 -10.89 -29.16 19.86
CA ASN A 265 -12.25 -29.48 19.40
C ASN A 265 -12.25 -30.53 18.28
N ALA A 266 -11.19 -30.61 17.48
CA ALA A 266 -10.95 -31.67 16.49
C ALA A 266 -9.53 -31.55 15.91
N ALA A 267 -8.93 -32.69 15.53
CA ALA A 267 -7.77 -32.73 14.64
C ALA A 267 -8.25 -33.08 13.22
N ILE A 268 -7.90 -32.23 12.26
CA ILE A 268 -8.26 -32.34 10.84
C ILE A 268 -6.97 -32.63 10.09
N THR A 269 -6.90 -33.81 9.47
CA THR A 269 -5.76 -34.18 8.63
C THR A 269 -6.21 -34.15 7.17
N VAL A 270 -5.57 -33.29 6.39
CA VAL A 270 -5.78 -33.19 4.93
C VAL A 270 -4.47 -33.55 4.25
N SER A 271 -4.55 -34.38 3.22
CA SER A 271 -3.39 -34.81 2.45
C SER A 271 -3.70 -34.65 0.98
N VAL A 272 -2.87 -33.89 0.26
CA VAL A 272 -3.06 -33.61 -1.17
C VAL A 272 -1.79 -33.87 -1.96
N GLU A 273 -1.93 -34.24 -3.22
CA GLU A 273 -0.81 -34.23 -4.15
C GLU A 273 -0.37 -32.78 -4.44
N GLN A 274 0.89 -32.60 -4.85
CA GLN A 274 1.45 -31.26 -5.08
C GLN A 274 0.65 -30.48 -6.14
N GLU A 275 0.19 -31.17 -7.19
CA GLU A 275 -0.61 -30.61 -8.29
C GLU A 275 -1.99 -30.13 -7.83
N LYS A 276 -2.44 -30.57 -6.65
CA LYS A 276 -3.71 -30.23 -6.03
C LYS A 276 -3.54 -29.46 -4.72
N PHE A 277 -2.38 -28.84 -4.50
CA PHE A 277 -2.08 -28.09 -3.28
C PHE A 277 -3.17 -27.08 -2.90
N TYR A 278 -3.85 -26.49 -3.89
CA TYR A 278 -4.90 -25.50 -3.69
C TYR A 278 -6.14 -26.06 -2.98
N GLU A 279 -6.40 -27.36 -3.05
CA GLU A 279 -7.50 -28.02 -2.32
C GLU A 279 -7.24 -28.03 -0.80
N LEU A 280 -5.99 -27.86 -0.35
CA LEU A 280 -5.60 -27.92 1.05
C LEU A 280 -6.35 -26.89 1.90
N SER A 281 -6.32 -25.62 1.48
CA SER A 281 -6.99 -24.50 2.17
C SER A 281 -8.49 -24.73 2.32
N MET A 282 -9.20 -25.01 1.22
CA MET A 282 -10.63 -25.28 1.20
C MET A 282 -11.02 -26.45 2.12
N ASN A 283 -10.30 -27.57 2.04
CA ASN A 283 -10.58 -28.75 2.85
C ASN A 283 -10.34 -28.49 4.35
N ILE A 284 -9.30 -27.72 4.68
CA ILE A 284 -9.04 -27.29 6.06
C ILE A 284 -10.17 -26.40 6.55
N VAL A 285 -10.56 -25.37 5.79
CA VAL A 285 -11.62 -24.44 6.18
C VAL A 285 -12.94 -25.17 6.42
N GLN A 286 -13.33 -26.10 5.54
CA GLN A 286 -14.51 -26.94 5.76
C GLN A 286 -14.40 -27.84 6.98
N GLY A 287 -13.21 -28.40 7.27
CA GLY A 287 -12.97 -29.18 8.47
C GLY A 287 -13.12 -28.34 9.74
N VAL A 288 -12.55 -27.12 9.72
CA VAL A 288 -12.58 -26.16 10.83
C VAL A 288 -14.02 -25.72 11.12
N THR A 289 -14.80 -25.35 10.10
CA THR A 289 -16.18 -24.90 10.30
C THR A 289 -17.06 -26.00 10.88
N ARG A 290 -16.90 -27.25 10.43
CA ARG A 290 -17.55 -28.42 11.05
C ARG A 290 -17.13 -28.62 12.50
N ALA A 291 -15.84 -28.53 12.80
CA ALA A 291 -15.31 -28.68 14.17
C ALA A 291 -15.83 -27.59 15.12
N MET A 292 -16.07 -26.39 14.59
CA MET A 292 -16.64 -25.25 15.32
C MET A 292 -18.18 -25.25 15.36
N ASN A 293 -18.84 -26.23 14.75
CA ASN A 293 -20.30 -26.29 14.57
C ASN A 293 -20.88 -25.04 13.88
N ILE A 294 -20.18 -24.52 12.87
CA ILE A 294 -20.62 -23.38 12.06
C ILE A 294 -21.35 -23.92 10.83
N GLU A 295 -22.61 -23.54 10.69
CA GLU A 295 -23.40 -23.81 9.48
C GLU A 295 -23.07 -22.75 8.42
N LEU A 296 -22.54 -23.20 7.29
CA LEU A 296 -22.24 -22.33 6.15
C LEU A 296 -23.49 -22.14 5.29
N SER A 297 -23.74 -20.89 4.87
CA SER A 297 -24.74 -20.63 3.83
C SER A 297 -24.29 -21.22 2.48
N PRO A 298 -25.22 -21.49 1.54
CA PRO A 298 -24.85 -21.91 0.19
C PRO A 298 -23.89 -20.95 -0.51
N GLU A 299 -24.07 -19.64 -0.30
CA GLU A 299 -23.20 -18.59 -0.85
C GLU A 299 -21.80 -18.62 -0.21
N GLU A 300 -21.71 -18.78 1.10
CA GLU A 300 -20.42 -18.90 1.81
C GLU A 300 -19.66 -20.15 1.35
N ASN A 301 -20.35 -21.29 1.25
CA ASN A 301 -19.75 -22.54 0.80
C ASN A 301 -19.25 -22.45 -0.66
N ALA A 302 -19.99 -21.76 -1.54
CA ALA A 302 -19.56 -21.51 -2.90
C ALA A 302 -18.34 -20.56 -2.97
N ALA A 303 -18.27 -19.56 -2.08
CA ALA A 303 -17.19 -18.57 -2.07
C ALA A 303 -15.87 -19.11 -1.51
N ILE A 304 -15.91 -19.97 -0.49
CA ILE A 304 -14.73 -20.64 0.09
C ILE A 304 -14.11 -21.64 -0.90
N GLY A 305 -14.92 -22.22 -1.80
CA GLY A 305 -14.47 -23.23 -2.75
C GLY A 305 -13.71 -22.72 -3.98
N VAL A 306 -13.44 -21.41 -4.07
CA VAL A 306 -12.71 -20.80 -5.19
C VAL A 306 -11.22 -20.71 -4.84
N PRO A 307 -10.33 -21.47 -5.52
CA PRO A 307 -8.90 -21.37 -5.31
C PRO A 307 -8.37 -19.96 -5.56
N GLN A 308 -7.49 -19.47 -4.67
CA GLN A 308 -6.82 -18.17 -4.84
C GLN A 308 -5.79 -18.22 -5.99
N THR A 309 -5.15 -19.37 -6.16
CA THR A 309 -4.31 -19.71 -7.31
C THR A 309 -4.29 -21.23 -7.45
N THR A 310 -4.19 -21.72 -8.69
CA THR A 310 -3.90 -23.13 -8.98
C THR A 310 -2.47 -23.33 -9.49
N ASN A 311 -1.68 -22.25 -9.60
CA ASN A 311 -0.29 -22.31 -10.02
C ASN A 311 0.62 -22.50 -8.80
N TYR A 312 1.22 -23.68 -8.68
CA TYR A 312 2.11 -24.02 -7.57
C TYR A 312 3.29 -23.04 -7.43
N LYS A 313 3.92 -22.64 -8.54
CA LYS A 313 5.04 -21.70 -8.50
C LYS A 313 4.63 -20.32 -8.02
N ALA A 314 3.47 -19.84 -8.47
CA ALA A 314 2.91 -18.57 -8.01
C ALA A 314 2.69 -18.60 -6.49
N PHE A 315 2.15 -19.71 -5.97
CA PHE A 315 1.99 -19.91 -4.53
C PHE A 315 3.33 -19.92 -3.76
N ILE A 316 4.36 -20.59 -4.28
CA ILE A 316 5.69 -20.60 -3.65
C ILE A 316 6.27 -19.19 -3.56
N TYR A 317 6.27 -18.43 -4.66
CA TYR A 317 6.73 -17.05 -4.64
C TYR A 317 5.92 -16.17 -3.69
N PHE A 318 4.61 -16.39 -3.60
CA PHE A 318 3.75 -15.69 -2.65
C PHE A 318 4.13 -15.97 -1.18
N GLY A 319 4.34 -17.24 -0.81
CA GLY A 319 4.78 -17.61 0.54
C GLY A 319 6.11 -16.98 0.90
N GLU A 320 7.11 -17.06 0.02
CA GLU A 320 8.41 -16.43 0.20
C GLU A 320 8.33 -14.88 0.27
N ALA A 321 7.39 -14.28 -0.47
CA ALA A 321 7.15 -12.85 -0.42
C ALA A 321 6.62 -12.41 0.95
N LEU A 322 5.73 -13.20 1.57
CA LEU A 322 5.25 -12.96 2.93
C LEU A 322 6.38 -13.05 3.96
N ASP A 323 7.33 -13.97 3.79
CA ASP A 323 8.52 -14.06 4.64
C ASP A 323 9.42 -12.85 4.51
N ALA A 324 9.70 -12.41 3.28
CA ALA A 324 10.46 -11.19 3.04
C ALA A 324 9.75 -9.95 3.60
N LEU A 325 8.41 -9.89 3.47
CA LEU A 325 7.60 -8.79 3.97
C LEU A 325 7.75 -8.67 5.49
N ASP A 326 7.59 -9.78 6.22
CA ASP A 326 7.71 -9.80 7.69
C ASP A 326 9.13 -9.56 8.17
N ALA A 327 10.14 -9.88 7.37
CA ALA A 327 11.52 -9.53 7.66
C ALA A 327 11.82 -8.03 7.43
N GLY A 328 10.85 -7.25 6.93
CA GLY A 328 11.05 -5.86 6.51
C GLY A 328 11.90 -5.71 5.25
N ASP A 329 12.14 -6.80 4.49
CA ASP A 329 12.81 -6.75 3.20
C ASP A 329 11.81 -6.41 2.09
N TRP A 330 11.36 -5.15 2.11
CA TRP A 330 10.30 -4.62 1.23
C TRP A 330 10.59 -4.84 -0.25
N LYS A 331 11.87 -4.70 -0.64
CA LYS A 331 12.30 -4.87 -2.02
C LYS A 331 12.13 -6.33 -2.44
N LYS A 332 12.69 -7.26 -1.67
CA LYS A 332 12.58 -8.69 -1.96
C LYS A 332 11.11 -9.15 -1.94
N ALA A 333 10.32 -8.67 -0.99
CA ALA A 333 8.89 -8.97 -0.92
C ALA A 333 8.18 -8.53 -2.20
N LYS A 334 8.39 -7.28 -2.64
CA LYS A 334 7.80 -6.75 -3.87
C LYS A 334 8.24 -7.53 -5.12
N ASP A 335 9.52 -7.88 -5.23
CA ASP A 335 10.06 -8.65 -6.35
C ASP A 335 9.46 -10.07 -6.40
N LEU A 336 9.29 -10.72 -5.23
CA LEU A 336 8.69 -12.05 -5.14
C LEU A 336 7.18 -12.03 -5.43
N PHE A 337 6.44 -11.04 -4.91
CA PHE A 337 5.04 -10.86 -5.30
C PHE A 337 4.89 -10.59 -6.80
N ALA A 338 5.79 -9.80 -7.41
CA ALA A 338 5.79 -9.58 -8.84
C ALA A 338 5.96 -10.90 -9.62
N LYS A 339 6.90 -11.77 -9.22
CA LYS A 339 7.06 -13.11 -9.81
C LYS A 339 5.82 -13.99 -9.63
N ALA A 340 5.17 -13.93 -8.48
CA ALA A 340 3.91 -14.66 -8.25
C ALA A 340 2.82 -14.20 -9.24
N VAL A 341 2.70 -12.89 -9.48
CA VAL A 341 1.77 -12.32 -10.48
C VAL A 341 2.16 -12.65 -11.92
N GLU A 342 3.46 -12.76 -12.22
CA GLU A 342 3.93 -13.19 -13.54
C GLU A 342 3.55 -14.65 -13.83
N GLU A 343 3.67 -15.53 -12.83
CA GLU A 343 3.28 -16.94 -12.91
C GLU A 343 1.75 -17.12 -12.95
N ASP A 344 1.00 -16.29 -12.21
CA ASP A 344 -0.46 -16.28 -12.21
C ASP A 344 -1.03 -14.84 -12.12
N PRO A 345 -1.37 -14.23 -13.28
CA PRO A 345 -1.92 -12.87 -13.31
C PRO A 345 -3.27 -12.70 -12.62
N GLN A 346 -3.98 -13.80 -12.33
CA GLN A 346 -5.27 -13.78 -11.63
C GLN A 346 -5.11 -13.95 -10.11
N PHE A 347 -3.89 -14.11 -9.61
CA PHE A 347 -3.64 -14.27 -8.18
C PHE A 347 -3.73 -12.92 -7.44
N ASP A 348 -4.96 -12.55 -7.09
CA ASP A 348 -5.28 -11.25 -6.47
C ASP A 348 -4.45 -10.96 -5.22
N MET A 349 -4.27 -11.94 -4.32
CA MET A 349 -3.49 -11.76 -3.10
C MET A 349 -2.03 -11.38 -3.36
N ALA A 350 -1.41 -11.95 -4.41
CA ALA A 350 -0.04 -11.61 -4.79
C ALA A 350 0.05 -10.21 -5.41
N ARG A 351 -0.94 -9.84 -6.23
CA ARG A 351 -1.01 -8.48 -6.80
C ARG A 351 -1.19 -7.44 -5.70
N ASP A 352 -2.12 -7.67 -4.80
CA ASP A 352 -2.41 -6.78 -3.67
C ASP A 352 -1.17 -6.65 -2.77
N GLY A 353 -0.48 -7.77 -2.48
CA GLY A 353 0.80 -7.75 -1.75
C GLY A 353 1.89 -6.92 -2.44
N ARG A 354 2.07 -7.08 -3.75
CA ARG A 354 3.03 -6.30 -4.55
C ARG A 354 2.75 -4.80 -4.48
N ASP A 355 1.49 -4.42 -4.59
CA ASP A 355 1.06 -3.03 -4.68
C ASP A 355 1.08 -2.35 -3.30
N ALA A 356 0.84 -3.13 -2.24
CA ALA A 356 0.93 -2.72 -0.84
C ALA A 356 2.36 -2.62 -0.29
N CYS A 357 3.35 -3.30 -0.91
CA CYS A 357 4.75 -3.25 -0.48
C CYS A 357 5.27 -1.80 -0.44
N PRO A 358 5.76 -1.33 0.72
CA PRO A 358 6.35 -0.01 0.83
C PRO A 358 7.62 0.16 -0.04
N GLU A 359 7.95 1.41 -0.39
CA GLU A 359 9.17 1.71 -1.15
C GLU A 359 10.44 1.68 -0.27
N ILE A 360 11.60 1.57 -0.93
CA ILE A 360 12.90 1.37 -0.31
C ILE A 360 13.25 2.58 0.58
N TRP A 361 13.51 2.31 1.87
CA TRP A 361 13.88 3.24 2.96
C TRP A 361 12.77 3.58 3.98
N LEU A 362 12.11 2.56 4.51
CA LEU A 362 11.39 2.64 5.78
C LEU A 362 12.17 1.90 6.88
N PRO A 363 12.04 2.32 8.15
CA PRO A 363 12.72 1.64 9.25
C PRO A 363 12.23 0.20 9.41
N ASN A 364 12.93 -0.58 10.23
CA ASN A 364 12.53 -1.95 10.52
C ASN A 364 11.08 -1.98 11.05
N ILE A 365 10.33 -3.04 10.74
CA ILE A 365 8.94 -3.24 11.19
C ILE A 365 8.80 -3.00 12.69
N SER A 366 9.76 -3.46 13.48
CA SER A 366 9.77 -3.27 14.93
C SER A 366 9.76 -1.80 15.37
N ASP A 367 10.39 -0.92 14.59
CA ASP A 367 10.50 0.51 14.91
C ASP A 367 9.23 1.28 14.53
N LEU A 368 8.38 0.71 13.66
CA LEU A 368 7.17 1.39 13.16
C LEU A 368 6.15 1.66 14.26
N GLY A 369 6.02 0.78 15.26
CA GLY A 369 4.97 0.91 16.27
C GLY A 369 5.13 2.12 17.21
N ASP A 370 6.34 2.70 17.30
CA ASP A 370 6.62 3.90 18.10
C ASP A 370 6.73 5.17 17.23
N MET A 371 6.49 5.06 15.92
CA MET A 371 6.58 6.21 15.01
C MET A 371 5.32 7.06 15.09
N ALA A 372 5.53 8.36 15.35
CA ALA A 372 4.50 9.37 15.17
C ALA A 372 4.04 9.43 13.69
N GLY A 373 2.77 9.77 13.46
CA GLY A 373 2.20 9.93 12.12
C GLY A 373 3.01 10.90 11.25
N THR A 374 3.56 11.96 11.85
CA THR A 374 4.49 12.93 11.25
C THR A 374 5.75 12.29 10.66
N ARG A 375 6.31 11.26 11.31
CA ARG A 375 7.51 10.55 10.78
C ARG A 375 7.17 9.59 9.65
N ILE A 376 5.95 9.03 9.66
CA ILE A 376 5.46 8.15 8.61
C ILE A 376 5.23 8.96 7.33
N SER A 377 4.60 10.13 7.45
CA SER A 377 4.37 11.04 6.33
C SER A 377 5.68 11.63 5.78
N GLU A 378 6.58 12.15 6.61
CA GLU A 378 7.88 12.74 6.18
C GLU A 378 8.71 11.76 5.33
N LYS A 379 8.80 10.50 5.77
CA LYS A 379 9.56 9.47 5.04
C LYS A 379 8.94 9.14 3.69
N ALA A 380 7.61 9.04 3.62
CA ALA A 380 6.89 8.72 2.39
C ALA A 380 6.79 9.91 1.42
N GLU A 381 6.81 11.15 1.92
CA GLU A 381 6.84 12.38 1.09
C GLU A 381 8.03 12.42 0.13
N SER A 382 9.18 11.89 0.55
CA SER A 382 10.37 11.78 -0.31
C SER A 382 10.15 10.85 -1.52
N SER A 383 9.27 9.86 -1.41
CA SER A 383 8.88 8.95 -2.51
C SER A 383 7.87 9.61 -3.46
N VAL A 384 6.88 10.33 -2.92
CA VAL A 384 5.79 10.98 -3.70
C VAL A 384 6.25 12.22 -4.46
N SER A 385 7.18 13.00 -3.89
CA SER A 385 7.67 14.25 -4.48
C SER A 385 8.35 14.04 -5.84
N ASN A 386 8.97 12.88 -6.07
CA ASN A 386 9.58 12.53 -7.34
C ASN A 386 8.53 12.16 -8.42
N ALA A 387 7.40 11.57 -8.03
CA ALA A 387 6.35 11.14 -8.96
C ALA A 387 5.40 12.28 -9.39
N THR A 388 5.13 13.24 -8.50
CA THR A 388 4.16 14.32 -8.73
C THR A 388 4.69 15.42 -9.68
N ILE A 389 6.02 15.58 -9.78
CA ILE A 389 6.65 16.60 -10.63
C ILE A 389 6.74 16.11 -12.09
N GLU A 390 7.05 14.83 -12.33
CA GLU A 390 7.22 14.27 -13.69
C GLU A 390 5.89 13.96 -14.41
N GLN A 391 4.82 13.61 -13.68
CA GLN A 391 3.50 13.42 -14.31
C GLN A 391 2.77 14.73 -14.64
N LYS A 392 3.11 15.83 -13.96
CA LYS A 392 2.49 17.14 -14.22
C LYS A 392 2.90 17.74 -15.56
N GLU A 393 4.13 17.50 -16.01
CA GLU A 393 4.59 17.96 -17.33
C GLU A 393 4.00 17.13 -18.47
N THR A 394 3.71 15.84 -18.25
CA THR A 394 3.15 14.96 -19.29
C THR A 394 1.63 15.09 -19.44
N ASP A 395 0.88 15.29 -18.35
CA ASP A 395 -0.59 15.47 -18.41
C ASP A 395 -1.00 16.88 -18.92
N GLU A 396 -0.19 17.92 -18.70
CA GLU A 396 -0.40 19.25 -19.33
C GLU A 396 -0.10 19.25 -20.84
N LEU A 397 0.72 18.30 -21.32
CA LEU A 397 1.02 18.11 -22.74
C LEU A 397 0.03 17.15 -23.46
N ALA A 398 -0.83 16.42 -22.73
CA ALA A 398 -1.55 15.26 -23.29
C ALA A 398 -3.08 15.34 -23.41
N LYS A 399 -3.78 16.45 -23.09
CA LYS A 399 -5.22 16.57 -23.44
C LYS A 399 -5.65 17.97 -23.89
N PRO A 400 -6.20 18.12 -25.12
CA PRO A 400 -7.09 19.22 -25.46
C PRO A 400 -8.50 18.90 -24.92
N GLY A 401 -9.11 19.86 -24.22
CA GLY A 401 -10.54 19.83 -23.90
C GLY A 401 -10.89 19.48 -22.45
N ASN A 402 -10.70 20.43 -21.55
CA ASN A 402 -11.74 20.80 -20.60
C ASN A 402 -11.65 22.32 -20.42
N ALA A 403 -12.47 23.02 -21.20
CA ALA A 403 -12.54 24.47 -21.17
C ALA A 403 -13.24 24.92 -19.88
N ASP A 404 -12.46 25.52 -18.98
CA ASP A 404 -12.96 26.51 -18.05
C ASP A 404 -13.48 27.71 -18.88
N PRO A 405 -14.76 28.15 -18.76
CA PRO A 405 -15.34 29.17 -19.64
C PRO A 405 -14.77 30.60 -19.42
N GLY A 406 -13.65 30.75 -18.70
CA GLY A 406 -13.02 32.03 -18.40
C GLY A 406 -11.81 32.44 -19.26
N ILE A 407 -11.32 31.60 -20.18
CA ILE A 407 -10.10 31.90 -20.95
C ILE A 407 -10.42 32.06 -22.45
N PRO A 408 -10.27 33.26 -23.06
CA PRO A 408 -10.36 33.39 -24.51
C PRO A 408 -9.14 32.74 -25.17
N GLY A 409 -9.38 31.81 -26.08
CA GLY A 409 -8.34 31.07 -26.80
C GLY A 409 -7.39 31.97 -27.59
N GLU A 410 -6.09 31.72 -27.46
CA GLU A 410 -5.06 32.33 -28.29
C GLU A 410 -5.02 31.64 -29.66
N ALA A 411 -5.28 32.45 -30.70
CA ALA A 411 -4.98 32.11 -32.08
C ALA A 411 -3.48 32.32 -32.36
N GLU A 412 -2.96 31.45 -33.21
CA GLU A 412 -1.57 31.22 -33.63
C GLU A 412 -0.71 32.45 -33.97
N ALA A 413 0.59 32.35 -33.65
CA ALA A 413 1.67 32.88 -34.49
C ALA A 413 2.95 32.05 -34.29
N SER A 414 3.21 31.13 -35.22
CA SER A 414 4.43 30.30 -35.29
C SER A 414 5.62 31.11 -35.83
N PRO A 415 6.87 30.86 -35.36
CA PRO A 415 8.06 31.03 -36.19
C PRO A 415 8.44 29.71 -36.85
N GLU A 416 8.73 29.77 -38.14
CA GLU A 416 9.23 28.66 -38.97
C GLU A 416 10.45 27.98 -38.36
N ILE A 417 10.40 26.65 -38.22
CA ILE A 417 11.60 25.79 -38.15
C ILE A 417 11.49 24.76 -39.26
N VAL A 418 12.47 24.81 -40.16
CA VAL A 418 12.64 23.97 -41.35
C VAL A 418 12.85 22.52 -40.94
N ILE A 419 11.94 21.63 -41.36
CA ILE A 419 12.10 20.17 -41.22
C ILE A 419 12.86 19.67 -42.45
N GLN A 420 14.09 19.18 -42.25
CA GLN A 420 14.74 18.29 -43.22
C GLN A 420 14.11 16.89 -43.10
N GLN A 421 13.54 16.41 -44.20
CA GLN A 421 13.11 15.03 -44.37
C GLN A 421 14.28 14.07 -44.16
N ILE A 422 14.09 13.06 -43.31
CA ILE A 422 14.87 11.82 -43.36
C ILE A 422 13.91 10.63 -43.45
N ASP A 423 14.37 9.71 -44.28
CA ASP A 423 13.72 8.66 -45.07
C ASP A 423 13.09 7.52 -44.25
N LYS A 424 12.09 6.86 -44.84
CA LYS A 424 11.27 5.78 -44.22
C LYS A 424 11.77 4.36 -44.48
N ASP A 425 12.95 4.18 -45.05
CA ASP A 425 13.48 2.86 -45.37
C ASP A 425 14.86 2.61 -44.75
N THR A 426 14.89 2.10 -43.50
CA THR A 426 16.02 1.31 -42.99
C THR A 426 15.57 0.39 -41.85
N LYS A 427 15.80 -0.91 -42.03
CA LYS A 427 15.53 -1.98 -41.07
C LYS A 427 16.38 -1.82 -39.80
N PRO A 428 15.92 -2.25 -38.61
CA PRO A 428 16.76 -2.32 -37.43
C PRO A 428 17.82 -3.41 -37.62
N ILE A 429 19.10 -3.01 -37.61
CA ILE A 429 20.25 -3.90 -37.47
C ILE A 429 20.55 -3.99 -35.97
N TYR A 430 20.52 -5.21 -35.44
CA TYR A 430 21.14 -5.53 -34.15
C TYR A 430 22.66 -5.40 -34.28
N ILE A 431 23.29 -4.53 -33.49
CA ILE A 431 24.71 -4.62 -33.15
C ILE A 431 24.81 -4.58 -31.64
N ILE A 432 25.22 -5.73 -31.10
CA ILE A 432 25.72 -5.94 -29.75
C ILE A 432 27.17 -5.44 -29.80
N ASP A 433 27.55 -4.51 -28.92
CA ASP A 433 28.95 -4.25 -28.63
C ASP A 433 29.15 -4.43 -27.12
N GLU A 434 29.73 -5.57 -26.78
CA GLU A 434 30.18 -5.93 -25.44
C GLU A 434 31.42 -5.10 -25.10
N ALA A 435 31.35 -4.27 -24.05
CA ALA A 435 32.54 -3.76 -23.39
C ALA A 435 32.88 -4.70 -22.21
N PRO A 436 34.14 -5.16 -22.07
CA PRO A 436 34.54 -6.02 -20.97
C PRO A 436 34.61 -5.23 -19.67
N VAL A 437 33.85 -5.64 -18.65
CA VAL A 437 33.99 -5.14 -17.27
C VAL A 437 35.11 -5.92 -16.59
N GLU A 438 36.23 -5.27 -16.30
CA GLU A 438 37.28 -5.81 -15.44
C GLU A 438 36.73 -6.07 -14.03
N ALA A 439 36.97 -7.27 -13.51
CA ALA A 439 36.60 -7.64 -12.15
C ALA A 439 37.49 -6.91 -11.12
N PRO A 440 36.94 -6.46 -9.97
CA PRO A 440 37.74 -5.86 -8.91
C PRO A 440 38.70 -6.91 -8.31
N GLN A 441 40.01 -6.63 -8.38
CA GLN A 441 41.03 -7.41 -7.70
C GLN A 441 40.97 -7.14 -6.19
N PHE A 442 40.61 -8.17 -5.40
CA PHE A 442 40.78 -8.14 -3.95
C PHE A 442 42.23 -8.51 -3.58
N PRO A 443 42.86 -7.84 -2.60
CA PRO A 443 44.18 -8.24 -2.11
C PRO A 443 44.10 -9.60 -1.39
N PRO A 444 45.15 -10.45 -1.50
CA PRO A 444 45.18 -11.73 -0.82
C PRO A 444 45.29 -11.55 0.72
N PRO A 445 44.73 -12.49 1.51
CA PRO A 445 44.85 -12.47 2.97
C PRO A 445 46.31 -12.68 3.41
N PRO A 446 46.73 -12.13 4.57
CA PRO A 446 48.07 -12.33 5.09
C PRO A 446 48.32 -13.80 5.44
N GLU A 447 49.46 -14.33 5.00
CA GLU A 447 49.98 -15.64 5.41
C GLU A 447 50.43 -15.58 6.88
N ASP A 448 49.66 -16.18 7.77
CA ASP A 448 50.19 -16.58 9.07
C ASP A 448 51.11 -17.81 8.90
N LYS A 449 52.42 -17.56 9.02
CA LYS A 449 53.45 -18.58 9.19
C LYS A 449 53.80 -18.70 10.67
N LEU A 450 53.22 -19.71 11.33
CA LEU A 450 53.86 -20.78 12.12
C LEU A 450 52.90 -21.38 13.15
#